data_AF-A0A7X3Y9W1-F1
#
_entry.id   AF-A0A7X3Y9W1-F1
#
_cell.length_a   1.000
_cell.length_b   1.000
_cell.length_c   1.000
_cell.angle_alpha   90.00
_cell.angle_beta   90.00
_cell.angle_gamma   90.00
#
_symmetry.space_group_name_H-M   'P 1'
#
loop_
_entity.id
_entity.type
_entity.pdbx_description
1 polymer ?
#
loop_
_entity_poly.entity_id
_entity_poly.type
_entity_poly.pdbx_seq_one_letter_code
_entity_poly.pdbx_strand_id
1 'polypeptide(L)'
;MSNRIALDEWLEVIDREYLADFIGAGGAAVKFAVAEEEGRLVLAEALKARGGSSGYLFVRLDAATCRAHMPQDLFFGMARQVDWRFLARRAIRSFLAEEGFEVEGIDAQEPRMIDSIVAANNSGRDFIGRVLRPYLENRIFRNADLSKAFRIAMLHLCRFEIQDTAGMERYPGQALLDWLTGEDNRIGQLRDFQIRTRIDRTTARYLLESACHWIRQAGCPGMILLLDNARVTVGRNPRDGLRYYTKAMTLDHYEVLREFIDDADRLSGLLFVVTTDYGFLDESSRSSRGWTIYSALRTRIMDDVRDRNVVNPVSSLVRIS
;
A
#
# COMPACT_ATOMS: atom_id res chain seq x y z
N MET A 1 -14.75 30.62 -9.28
CA MET A 1 -13.36 30.11 -9.19
C MET A 1 -13.29 29.35 -7.89
N SER A 2 -13.01 28.04 -7.94
CA SER A 2 -12.91 27.24 -6.72
C SER A 2 -11.58 27.53 -6.04
N ASN A 3 -11.59 27.72 -4.72
CA ASN A 3 -10.38 28.05 -3.96
C ASN A 3 -9.33 26.93 -4.11
N ARG A 4 -8.07 27.33 -4.33
CA ARG A 4 -6.90 26.46 -4.44
C ARG A 4 -6.01 26.67 -3.21
N ILE A 5 -5.30 25.64 -2.78
CA ILE A 5 -4.31 25.68 -1.70
C ILE A 5 -2.91 25.49 -2.28
N ALA A 6 -1.92 26.16 -1.71
CA ALA A 6 -0.52 25.92 -2.09
C ALA A 6 -0.12 24.48 -1.74
N LEU A 7 0.70 23.84 -2.59
CA LEU A 7 1.12 22.46 -2.35
C LEU A 7 1.81 22.30 -0.98
N ASP A 8 2.73 23.19 -0.64
CA ASP A 8 3.45 23.13 0.63
C ASP A 8 2.53 23.31 1.84
N GLU A 9 1.55 24.22 1.76
CA GLU A 9 0.56 24.43 2.82
C GLU A 9 -0.29 23.17 3.04
N TRP A 10 -0.70 22.50 1.96
CA TRP A 10 -1.44 21.24 2.08
C TRP A 10 -0.57 20.11 2.64
N LEU A 11 0.69 20.03 2.22
CA LEU A 11 1.64 19.02 2.72
C LEU A 11 1.95 19.22 4.21
N GLU A 12 2.03 20.45 4.71
CA GLU A 12 2.16 20.72 6.15
C GLU A 12 0.98 20.17 6.95
N VAL A 13 -0.23 20.28 6.40
CA VAL A 13 -1.43 19.68 7.01
C VAL A 13 -1.38 18.15 6.93
N ILE A 14 -0.94 17.57 5.82
CA ILE A 14 -0.75 16.13 5.70
C ILE A 14 0.24 15.60 6.74
N ASP A 15 1.37 16.29 6.92
CA ASP A 15 2.36 15.91 7.91
C ASP A 15 1.80 15.99 9.32
N ARG A 16 1.21 17.14 9.69
CA ARG A 16 0.74 17.39 11.06
C ARG A 16 -0.45 16.52 11.45
N GLU A 17 -1.46 16.42 10.57
CA GLU A 17 -2.73 15.77 10.91
C GLU A 17 -2.73 14.26 10.61
N TYR A 18 -1.90 13.80 9.66
CA TYR A 18 -1.90 12.40 9.21
C TYR A 18 -0.60 11.67 9.52
N LEU A 19 0.54 12.13 9.00
CA LEU A 19 1.80 11.38 9.09
C LEU A 19 2.50 11.46 10.46
N ALA A 20 2.23 12.50 11.26
CA ALA A 20 2.85 12.65 12.57
C ALA A 20 2.32 11.63 13.59
N ASP A 21 1.03 11.32 13.57
CA ASP A 21 0.41 10.43 14.56
C ASP A 21 -0.71 9.56 13.97
N PHE A 22 -1.75 10.16 13.38
CA PHE A 22 -2.99 9.45 13.04
C PHE A 22 -2.78 8.15 12.23
N ILE A 23 -1.98 8.20 11.16
CA ILE A 23 -1.69 7.00 10.34
C ILE A 23 -0.80 6.03 11.14
N GLY A 24 0.22 6.55 11.82
CA GLY A 24 1.13 5.75 12.67
C GLY A 24 0.43 5.01 13.81
N ALA A 25 -0.64 5.61 14.35
CA ALA A 25 -1.40 5.08 15.48
C ALA A 25 -2.40 3.99 15.08
N GLY A 26 -2.95 4.01 13.87
CA GLY A 26 -4.10 3.14 13.59
C GLY A 26 -4.85 3.51 12.33
N GLY A 27 -4.94 4.82 12.14
CA GLY A 27 -5.86 5.45 11.21
C GLY A 27 -5.53 5.18 9.76
N ALA A 28 -6.53 5.43 8.94
CA ALA A 28 -6.42 5.43 7.51
C ALA A 28 -7.18 6.63 6.95
N ALA A 29 -6.72 7.16 5.82
CA ALA A 29 -7.40 8.24 5.15
C ALA A 29 -7.27 8.10 3.64
N VAL A 30 -8.35 8.42 2.93
CA VAL A 30 -8.35 8.56 1.47
C VAL A 30 -8.49 10.05 1.14
N LYS A 31 -7.56 10.59 0.35
CA LYS A 31 -7.50 12.00 -0.05
C LYS A 31 -7.42 12.15 -1.55
N PHE A 32 -8.07 13.17 -2.08
CA PHE A 32 -8.07 13.52 -3.49
C PHE A 32 -7.35 14.86 -3.68
N ALA A 33 -6.32 14.85 -4.52
CA ALA A 33 -5.52 16.03 -4.82
C ALA A 33 -5.62 16.35 -6.31
N VAL A 34 -6.38 17.39 -6.65
CA VAL A 34 -6.53 17.87 -8.03
C VAL A 34 -5.42 18.86 -8.35
N ALA A 35 -4.58 18.57 -9.34
CA ALA A 35 -3.46 19.41 -9.75
C ALA A 35 -3.18 19.29 -11.25
N GLU A 36 -2.46 20.26 -11.81
CA GLU A 36 -1.89 20.13 -13.16
C GLU A 36 -0.74 19.11 -13.19
N GLU A 37 -0.29 18.71 -14.37
CA GLU A 37 0.70 17.64 -14.52
C GLU A 37 1.99 17.86 -13.71
N GLU A 38 2.58 19.06 -13.80
CA GLU A 38 3.77 19.38 -13.01
C GLU A 38 3.48 19.30 -11.51
N GLY A 39 2.34 19.84 -11.06
CA GLY A 39 1.92 19.78 -9.66
C GLY A 39 1.73 18.35 -9.14
N ARG A 40 1.19 17.43 -9.95
CA ARG A 40 1.05 16.00 -9.59
C ARG A 40 2.41 15.32 -9.41
N LEU A 41 3.38 15.65 -10.27
CA LEU A 41 4.75 15.12 -10.16
C LEU A 41 5.46 15.64 -8.92
N VAL A 42 5.38 16.95 -8.66
CA VAL A 42 5.98 17.56 -7.46
C VAL A 42 5.33 17.01 -6.19
N LEU A 43 4.00 16.83 -6.18
CA LEU A 43 3.29 16.20 -5.08
C LEU A 43 3.81 14.78 -4.80
N ALA A 44 4.03 13.98 -5.85
CA ALA A 44 4.51 12.61 -5.70
C ALA A 44 5.89 12.54 -5.04
N GLU A 45 6.83 13.37 -5.49
CA GLU A 45 8.18 13.42 -4.92
C GLU A 45 8.16 13.97 -3.48
N ALA A 46 7.32 14.98 -3.20
CA ALA A 46 7.19 15.54 -1.86
C ALA A 46 6.63 14.53 -0.85
N LEU A 47 5.57 13.80 -1.20
CA LEU A 47 5.01 12.74 -0.34
C LEU A 47 6.03 11.60 -0.12
N LYS A 48 6.77 11.22 -1.15
CA LYS A 48 7.84 10.22 -1.04
C LYS A 48 8.93 10.66 -0.08
N ALA A 49 9.40 11.91 -0.20
CA ALA A 49 10.46 12.45 0.65
C ALA A 49 10.01 12.57 2.11
N ARG A 50 8.82 13.12 2.37
CA ARG A 50 8.26 13.30 3.73
C ARG A 50 7.96 11.95 4.39
N GLY A 51 7.32 11.04 3.65
CA GLY A 51 7.04 9.69 4.12
C GLY A 51 8.31 8.89 4.43
N GLY A 52 9.28 8.92 3.52
CA GLY A 52 10.56 8.21 3.70
C GLY A 52 11.35 8.72 4.91
N SER A 53 11.37 10.04 5.14
CA SER A 53 12.03 10.64 6.31
C SER A 53 11.40 10.22 7.64
N SER A 54 10.11 9.85 7.62
CA SER A 54 9.36 9.38 8.78
C SER A 54 9.22 7.85 8.83
N GLY A 55 9.89 7.12 7.92
CA GLY A 55 9.91 5.65 7.89
C GLY A 55 8.68 4.98 7.25
N TYR A 56 7.76 5.75 6.66
CA TYR A 56 6.62 5.20 5.90
C TYR A 56 7.08 4.52 4.61
N LEU A 57 6.42 3.43 4.25
CA LEU A 57 6.56 2.87 2.91
C LEU A 57 5.80 3.76 1.92
N PHE A 58 6.46 4.15 0.83
CA PHE A 58 5.83 4.91 -0.25
C PHE A 58 5.64 4.04 -1.48
N VAL A 59 4.43 4.02 -2.01
CA VAL A 59 4.05 3.28 -3.22
C VAL A 59 3.35 4.22 -4.17
N ARG A 60 3.80 4.24 -5.43
CA ARG A 60 3.17 5.04 -6.49
C ARG A 60 2.60 4.14 -7.58
N LEU A 61 1.34 4.35 -7.91
CA LEU A 61 0.62 3.70 -9.00
C LEU A 61 0.21 4.74 -10.03
N ASP A 62 0.17 4.33 -11.29
CA ASP A 62 -0.25 5.18 -12.40
C ASP A 62 -1.32 4.46 -13.21
N ALA A 63 -2.51 5.07 -13.32
CA ALA A 63 -3.60 4.55 -14.12
C ALA A 63 -3.26 4.44 -15.62
N ALA A 64 -2.24 5.15 -16.11
CA ALA A 64 -1.71 5.02 -17.47
C ALA A 64 -1.14 3.62 -17.76
N THR A 65 -0.60 2.94 -16.76
CA THR A 65 0.07 1.64 -16.91
C THR A 65 -0.65 0.51 -16.15
N CYS A 66 -1.27 0.81 -15.01
CA CYS A 66 -2.06 -0.13 -14.21
C CYS A 66 -3.53 -0.19 -14.66
N ARG A 67 -4.24 -1.31 -14.45
CA ARG A 67 -5.73 -1.34 -14.54
C ARG A 67 -6.31 -0.85 -13.22
N ALA A 68 -6.39 0.46 -13.01
CA ALA A 68 -6.83 1.05 -11.75
C ALA A 68 -8.29 0.71 -11.36
N HIS A 69 -9.10 0.25 -12.31
CA HIS A 69 -10.47 -0.23 -12.10
C HIS A 69 -10.54 -1.67 -11.56
N MET A 70 -9.41 -2.36 -11.42
CA MET A 70 -9.32 -3.74 -10.94
C MET A 70 -8.58 -3.76 -9.60
N PRO A 71 -9.24 -4.06 -8.46
CA PRO A 71 -8.61 -4.06 -7.14
C PRO A 71 -7.35 -4.93 -7.05
N GLN A 72 -7.34 -6.09 -7.72
CA GLN A 72 -6.18 -6.97 -7.77
C GLN A 72 -4.96 -6.34 -8.45
N ASP A 73 -5.16 -5.48 -9.44
CA ASP A 73 -4.06 -4.81 -10.12
C ASP A 73 -3.48 -3.67 -9.30
N LEU A 74 -4.31 -2.99 -8.49
CA LEU A 74 -3.83 -2.05 -7.48
C LEU A 74 -2.99 -2.78 -6.43
N PHE A 75 -3.48 -3.92 -5.92
CA PHE A 75 -2.73 -4.76 -4.98
C PHE A 75 -1.40 -5.23 -5.57
N PHE A 76 -1.39 -5.80 -6.78
CA PHE A 76 -0.16 -6.25 -7.42
C PHE A 76 0.81 -5.11 -7.70
N GLY A 77 0.30 -3.95 -8.14
CA GLY A 77 1.12 -2.75 -8.34
C GLY A 77 1.81 -2.29 -7.05
N MET A 78 1.10 -2.38 -5.92
CA MET A 78 1.66 -2.13 -4.59
C MET A 78 2.67 -3.21 -4.22
N ALA A 79 2.29 -4.48 -4.34
CA ALA A 79 3.10 -5.60 -3.89
C ALA A 79 4.45 -5.72 -4.61
N ARG A 80 4.54 -5.29 -5.87
CA ARG A 80 5.82 -5.22 -6.61
C ARG A 80 6.80 -4.18 -6.08
N GLN A 81 6.31 -3.18 -5.35
CA GLN A 81 7.13 -2.10 -4.79
C GLN A 81 7.52 -2.37 -3.33
N VAL A 82 6.98 -3.42 -2.72
CA VAL A 82 7.26 -3.78 -1.33
C VAL A 82 8.32 -4.89 -1.28
N ASP A 83 9.40 -4.67 -0.53
CA ASP A 83 10.35 -5.73 -0.21
C ASP A 83 9.80 -6.61 0.93
N TRP A 84 9.05 -7.64 0.53
CA TRP A 84 8.44 -8.59 1.45
C TRP A 84 9.46 -9.38 2.30
N ARG A 85 10.67 -9.61 1.77
CA ARG A 85 11.72 -10.32 2.49
C ARG A 85 12.31 -9.44 3.58
N PHE A 86 12.57 -8.18 3.26
CA PHE A 86 12.95 -7.16 4.24
C PHE A 86 11.91 -7.03 5.36
N LEU A 87 10.62 -6.95 5.03
CA LEU A 87 9.56 -6.88 6.05
C LEU A 87 9.51 -8.16 6.92
N ALA A 88 9.72 -9.34 6.33
CA ALA A 88 9.83 -10.58 7.10
C ALA A 88 11.03 -10.56 8.06
N ARG A 89 12.20 -10.09 7.61
CA ARG A 89 13.38 -9.91 8.47
C ARG A 89 13.15 -8.88 9.58
N ARG A 90 12.51 -7.74 9.29
CA ARG A 90 12.15 -6.76 10.32
C ARG A 90 11.23 -7.35 11.39
N ALA A 91 10.21 -8.10 10.99
CA ALA A 91 9.30 -8.75 11.93
C ALA A 91 10.05 -9.76 12.83
N ILE A 92 10.92 -10.59 12.24
CA ILE A 92 11.77 -11.53 12.98
C ILE A 92 12.68 -10.79 13.97
N ARG A 93 13.36 -9.74 13.52
CA ARG A 93 14.24 -8.92 14.36
C ARG A 93 13.49 -8.33 15.55
N SER A 94 12.27 -7.83 15.35
CA SER A 94 11.41 -7.34 16.43
C SER A 94 11.09 -8.44 17.44
N PHE A 95 10.69 -9.63 16.98
CA PHE A 95 10.35 -10.73 17.88
C PHE A 95 11.57 -11.20 18.70
N LEU A 96 12.76 -11.20 18.11
CA LEU A 96 14.00 -11.55 18.81
C LEU A 96 14.42 -10.48 19.83
N ALA A 97 14.27 -9.20 19.49
CA ALA A 97 14.52 -8.10 20.42
C ALA A 97 13.66 -8.22 21.68
N GLU A 98 12.38 -8.55 21.51
CA GLU A 98 11.43 -8.73 22.62
C GLU A 98 11.78 -9.93 23.51
N GLU A 99 12.42 -10.96 22.95
CA GLU A 99 12.94 -12.11 23.69
C GLU A 99 14.32 -11.85 24.32
N GLY A 100 14.84 -10.63 24.21
CA GLY A 100 16.10 -10.22 24.82
C GLY A 100 17.35 -10.63 24.03
N PHE A 101 17.22 -10.96 22.74
CA PHE A 101 18.38 -11.15 21.87
C PHE A 101 19.02 -9.80 21.52
N GLU A 102 20.35 -9.79 21.45
CA GLU A 102 21.12 -8.68 20.91
C GLU A 102 20.86 -8.54 19.40
N VAL A 103 20.27 -7.41 19.02
CA VAL A 103 19.92 -7.07 17.64
C VAL A 103 20.28 -5.62 17.31
N GLU A 104 20.88 -4.88 18.24
CA GLU A 104 21.32 -3.51 18.03
C GLU A 104 22.47 -3.49 16.99
N GLY A 105 22.42 -2.53 16.07
CA GLY A 105 23.39 -2.44 14.97
C GLY A 105 23.24 -3.49 13.86
N ILE A 106 22.36 -4.48 13.99
CA ILE A 106 22.10 -5.48 12.94
C ILE A 106 20.95 -5.01 12.05
N ASP A 107 21.23 -4.77 10.76
CA ASP A 107 20.26 -4.25 9.81
C ASP A 107 19.42 -5.37 9.17
N ALA A 108 18.10 -5.19 9.15
CA ALA A 108 17.18 -6.09 8.46
C ALA A 108 17.31 -6.05 6.93
N GLN A 109 18.01 -5.06 6.37
CA GLN A 109 18.39 -5.07 4.95
C GLN A 109 19.41 -6.17 4.64
N GLU A 110 20.20 -6.62 5.62
CA GLU A 110 21.17 -7.70 5.42
C GLU A 110 20.47 -9.02 5.08
N PRO A 111 20.70 -9.61 3.90
CA PRO A 111 20.08 -10.89 3.54
C PRO A 111 20.44 -12.04 4.49
N ARG A 112 21.57 -11.92 5.20
CA ARG A 112 22.06 -12.87 6.21
C ARG A 112 21.93 -12.36 7.64
N MET A 113 20.95 -11.49 7.91
CA MET A 113 20.66 -10.92 9.24
C MET A 113 20.67 -11.97 10.37
N ILE A 114 20.14 -13.18 10.12
CA ILE A 114 20.11 -14.25 11.12
C ILE A 114 21.52 -14.75 11.49
N ASP A 115 22.46 -14.82 10.55
CA ASP A 115 23.86 -15.17 10.86
C ASP A 115 24.49 -14.12 11.78
N SER A 116 24.25 -12.84 11.51
CA SER A 116 24.71 -11.74 12.36
C SER A 116 24.14 -11.86 13.79
N ILE A 117 22.85 -12.19 13.93
CA ILE A 117 22.22 -12.38 15.25
C ILE A 117 22.76 -13.62 15.97
N VAL A 118 22.94 -14.74 15.26
CA VAL A 118 23.56 -15.97 15.78
C VAL A 118 24.93 -15.66 16.37
N ALA A 119 25.76 -14.91 15.63
CA ALA A 119 27.11 -14.53 16.05
C ALA A 119 27.09 -13.59 17.28
N ALA A 120 26.26 -12.55 17.26
CA ALA A 120 26.16 -11.58 18.35
C ALA A 120 25.71 -12.22 19.68
N ASN A 121 24.84 -13.24 19.61
CA ASN A 121 24.26 -13.89 20.77
C ASN A 121 24.95 -15.20 21.18
N ASN A 122 26.09 -15.54 20.57
CA ASN A 122 26.78 -16.82 20.76
C ASN A 122 25.82 -18.03 20.77
N SER A 123 24.84 -17.99 19.87
CA SER A 123 23.71 -18.92 19.85
C SER A 123 23.76 -19.82 18.62
N GLY A 124 22.92 -20.86 18.58
CA GLY A 124 22.73 -21.69 17.37
C GLY A 124 21.51 -21.25 16.56
N ARG A 125 21.56 -21.35 15.23
CA ARG A 125 20.41 -21.08 14.35
C ARG A 125 19.17 -21.90 14.70
N ASP A 126 19.36 -23.18 15.05
CA ASP A 126 18.27 -24.06 15.48
C ASP A 126 17.62 -23.60 16.79
N PHE A 127 18.39 -22.97 17.68
CA PHE A 127 17.86 -22.37 18.90
C PHE A 127 17.00 -21.15 18.57
N ILE A 128 17.47 -20.23 17.73
CA ILE A 128 16.68 -19.09 17.23
C ILE A 128 15.36 -19.55 16.60
N GLY A 129 15.42 -20.57 15.73
CA GLY A 129 14.22 -21.12 15.10
C GLY A 129 13.22 -21.74 16.09
N ARG A 130 13.69 -22.31 17.21
CA ARG A 130 12.83 -22.80 18.29
C ARG A 130 12.20 -21.66 19.08
N VAL A 131 12.97 -20.62 19.41
CA VAL A 131 12.47 -19.43 20.12
C VAL A 131 11.41 -18.70 19.31
N LEU A 132 11.62 -18.53 17.99
CA LEU A 132 10.69 -17.82 17.12
C LEU A 132 9.39 -18.57 16.84
N ARG A 133 9.37 -19.90 17.00
CA ARG A 133 8.20 -20.74 16.66
C ARG A 133 6.89 -20.26 17.32
N PRO A 134 6.79 -20.07 18.65
CA PRO A 134 5.57 -19.57 19.28
C PRO A 134 5.18 -18.16 18.79
N TYR A 135 6.15 -17.30 18.47
CA TYR A 135 5.88 -15.96 17.93
C TYR A 135 5.27 -16.00 16.54
N LEU A 136 5.87 -16.78 15.64
CA LEU A 136 5.34 -16.99 14.30
C LEU A 136 3.94 -17.61 14.34
N GLU A 137 3.67 -18.51 15.28
CA GLU A 137 2.34 -19.08 15.45
C GLU A 137 1.33 -18.04 15.98
N ASN A 138 1.64 -17.40 17.10
CA ASN A 138 0.67 -16.53 17.79
C ASN A 138 0.47 -15.19 17.09
N ARG A 139 1.54 -14.58 16.56
CA ARG A 139 1.50 -13.23 15.97
C ARG A 139 1.25 -13.20 14.47
N ILE A 140 1.50 -14.30 13.76
CA ILE A 140 1.25 -14.37 12.31
C ILE A 140 0.11 -15.34 12.05
N PHE A 141 0.29 -16.62 12.38
CA PHE A 141 -0.66 -17.66 12.00
C PHE A 141 -2.04 -17.51 12.65
N ARG A 142 -2.09 -17.05 13.91
CA ARG A 142 -3.34 -16.79 14.65
C ARG A 142 -3.85 -15.35 14.54
N ASN A 143 -3.14 -14.48 13.83
CA ASN A 143 -3.58 -13.09 13.63
C ASN A 143 -4.86 -13.08 12.76
N ALA A 144 -5.93 -12.49 13.31
CA ALA A 144 -7.24 -12.41 12.67
C ALA A 144 -7.36 -11.22 11.70
N ASP A 145 -6.50 -10.20 11.85
CA ASP A 145 -6.42 -9.04 10.94
C ASP A 145 -5.77 -9.42 9.60
N LEU A 146 -5.13 -10.59 9.55
CA LEU A 146 -4.53 -11.15 8.34
C LEU A 146 -5.43 -12.22 7.72
N SER A 147 -5.74 -12.07 6.44
CA SER A 147 -6.42 -13.11 5.68
C SER A 147 -5.63 -14.41 5.71
N LYS A 148 -6.34 -15.55 5.66
CA LYS A 148 -5.72 -16.87 5.80
C LYS A 148 -4.58 -17.14 4.80
N ALA A 149 -4.75 -16.73 3.54
CA ALA A 149 -3.70 -16.90 2.53
C ALA A 149 -2.47 -16.04 2.85
N PHE A 150 -2.69 -14.78 3.27
CA PHE A 150 -1.62 -13.84 3.58
C PHE A 150 -0.79 -14.28 4.80
N ARG A 151 -1.44 -14.67 5.91
CA ARG A 151 -0.72 -15.12 7.11
C ARG A 151 0.11 -16.38 6.87
N ILE A 152 -0.37 -17.29 6.02
CA ILE A 152 0.38 -18.48 5.62
C ILE A 152 1.60 -18.07 4.78
N ALA A 153 1.44 -17.16 3.82
CA ALA A 153 2.55 -16.65 3.02
C ALA A 153 3.62 -15.97 3.90
N MET A 154 3.23 -15.06 4.80
CA MET A 154 4.17 -14.39 5.70
C MET A 154 4.86 -15.36 6.66
N LEU A 155 4.13 -16.34 7.19
CA LEU A 155 4.72 -17.40 8.02
C LEU A 155 5.82 -18.16 7.27
N HIS A 156 5.58 -18.52 6.01
CA HIS A 156 6.58 -19.21 5.19
C HIS A 156 7.76 -18.30 4.83
N LEU A 157 7.53 -17.04 4.47
CA LEU A 157 8.61 -16.08 4.22
C LEU A 157 9.50 -15.92 5.45
N CYS A 158 8.93 -15.73 6.64
CA CYS A 158 9.72 -15.67 7.87
C CYS A 158 10.51 -16.96 8.11
N ARG A 159 9.92 -18.14 7.89
CA ARG A 159 10.63 -19.42 8.02
C ARG A 159 11.81 -19.53 7.05
N PHE A 160 11.65 -19.08 5.81
CA PHE A 160 12.74 -19.10 4.83
C PHE A 160 13.86 -18.12 5.18
N GLU A 161 13.55 -16.96 5.76
CA GLU A 161 14.58 -16.03 6.24
C GLU A 161 15.34 -16.57 7.48
N ILE A 162 14.70 -17.42 8.30
CA ILE A 162 15.34 -18.10 9.45
C ILE A 162 16.20 -19.29 9.01
N GLN A 163 15.86 -19.94 7.90
CA GLN A 163 16.62 -21.08 7.38
C GLN A 163 17.97 -20.63 6.81
N ASP A 164 18.94 -21.53 6.84
CA ASP A 164 20.15 -21.34 6.04
C ASP A 164 19.80 -21.59 4.57
N THR A 165 19.91 -20.55 3.77
CA THR A 165 19.69 -20.58 2.32
C THR A 165 20.99 -20.42 1.53
N ALA A 166 22.15 -20.48 2.20
CA ALA A 166 23.44 -20.41 1.55
C ALA A 166 23.61 -21.57 0.56
N GLY A 167 24.00 -21.25 -0.67
CA GLY A 167 24.23 -22.23 -1.74
C GLY A 167 22.99 -22.65 -2.53
N MET A 168 21.80 -22.11 -2.23
CA MET A 168 20.62 -22.31 -3.06
C MET A 168 20.66 -21.39 -4.29
N GLU A 169 20.45 -21.93 -5.48
CA GLU A 169 20.42 -21.15 -6.74
C GLU A 169 19.25 -20.16 -6.80
N ARG A 170 18.10 -20.51 -6.20
CA ARG A 170 16.89 -19.69 -6.16
C ARG A 170 16.38 -19.59 -4.72
N TYR A 171 15.82 -18.44 -4.38
CA TYR A 171 15.15 -18.25 -3.10
C TYR A 171 13.97 -19.24 -2.95
N PRO A 172 13.91 -20.05 -1.87
CA PRO A 172 12.83 -21.04 -1.69
C PRO A 172 11.42 -20.45 -1.63
N GLY A 173 11.31 -19.22 -1.14
CA GLY A 173 10.05 -18.49 -1.08
C GLY A 173 9.66 -17.79 -2.38
N GLN A 174 10.37 -18.00 -3.50
CA GLN A 174 10.13 -17.23 -4.72
C GLN A 174 8.70 -17.42 -5.25
N ALA A 175 8.12 -18.61 -5.22
CA ALA A 175 6.74 -18.82 -5.64
C ALA A 175 5.72 -18.02 -4.80
N LEU A 176 6.02 -17.72 -3.52
CA LEU A 176 5.18 -16.84 -2.69
C LEU A 176 5.30 -15.38 -3.14
N LEU A 177 6.52 -14.94 -3.48
CA LEU A 177 6.75 -13.59 -4.01
C LEU A 177 6.09 -13.43 -5.38
N ASP A 178 6.25 -14.41 -6.28
CA ASP A 178 5.64 -14.42 -7.61
C ASP A 178 4.10 -14.36 -7.51
N TRP A 179 3.51 -15.04 -6.52
CA TRP A 179 2.08 -14.95 -6.23
C TRP A 179 1.66 -13.59 -5.67
N LEU A 180 2.34 -13.08 -4.64
CA LEU A 180 2.04 -11.77 -4.03
C LEU A 180 2.13 -10.63 -5.05
N THR A 181 3.11 -10.68 -5.94
CA THR A 181 3.37 -9.67 -6.97
C THR A 181 2.56 -9.88 -8.25
N GLY A 182 1.85 -11.01 -8.36
CA GLY A 182 1.07 -11.39 -9.53
C GLY A 182 1.91 -11.72 -10.76
N GLU A 183 3.20 -12.00 -10.61
CA GLU A 183 4.06 -12.54 -11.67
C GLU A 183 3.65 -13.97 -12.06
N ASP A 184 3.28 -14.79 -11.07
CA ASP A 184 2.69 -16.11 -11.30
C ASP A 184 1.50 -16.39 -10.37
N ASN A 185 0.31 -16.36 -10.95
CA ASN A 185 -0.95 -16.60 -10.24
C ASN A 185 -1.41 -18.07 -10.30
N ARG A 186 -0.57 -19.00 -10.77
CA ARG A 186 -0.91 -20.43 -10.84
C ARG A 186 -0.81 -21.06 -9.45
N ILE A 187 -1.98 -21.39 -8.87
CA ILE A 187 -2.10 -22.06 -7.56
C ILE A 187 -1.30 -23.38 -7.48
N GLY A 188 -1.01 -24.02 -8.62
CA GLY A 188 -0.21 -25.25 -8.67
C GLY A 188 1.13 -25.14 -7.94
N GLN A 189 1.81 -24.00 -8.05
CA GLN A 189 3.10 -23.76 -7.39
C GLN A 189 2.99 -23.44 -5.90
N LEU A 190 1.77 -23.18 -5.41
CA LEU A 190 1.49 -22.80 -4.03
C LEU A 190 0.95 -23.95 -3.18
N ARG A 191 0.79 -25.14 -3.79
CA ARG A 191 0.21 -26.32 -3.12
C ARG A 191 0.99 -26.70 -1.87
N ASP A 192 2.32 -26.64 -1.94
CA ASP A 192 3.22 -27.00 -0.84
C ASP A 192 3.14 -26.01 0.34
N PHE A 193 2.69 -24.78 0.08
CA PHE A 193 2.40 -23.76 1.08
C PHE A 193 0.97 -23.82 1.62
N GLN A 194 0.12 -24.73 1.13
CA GLN A 194 -1.30 -24.82 1.48
C GLN A 194 -2.12 -23.55 1.14
N ILE A 195 -1.62 -22.72 0.23
CA ILE A 195 -2.35 -21.56 -0.29
C ILE A 195 -3.14 -22.01 -1.52
N ARG A 196 -4.48 -21.89 -1.44
CA ARG A 196 -5.41 -22.30 -2.50
C ARG A 196 -6.18 -21.14 -3.13
N THR A 197 -5.93 -19.93 -2.66
CA THR A 197 -6.68 -18.72 -3.04
C THR A 197 -5.91 -17.96 -4.11
N ARG A 198 -6.57 -17.62 -5.22
CA ARG A 198 -6.02 -16.66 -6.20
C ARG A 198 -6.25 -15.24 -5.71
N ILE A 199 -5.37 -14.35 -6.13
CA ILE A 199 -5.57 -12.91 -5.96
C ILE A 199 -6.37 -12.42 -7.16
N ASP A 200 -7.63 -12.07 -6.92
CA ASP A 200 -8.56 -11.57 -7.92
C ASP A 200 -9.40 -10.44 -7.31
N ARG A 201 -10.36 -9.91 -8.08
CA ARG A 201 -11.21 -8.80 -7.66
C ARG A 201 -11.92 -9.01 -6.32
N THR A 202 -12.18 -10.25 -5.92
CA THR A 202 -12.92 -10.57 -4.70
C THR A 202 -12.01 -10.73 -3.49
N THR A 203 -10.73 -11.06 -3.71
CA THR A 203 -9.78 -11.33 -2.62
C THR A 203 -8.81 -10.19 -2.39
N ALA A 204 -8.48 -9.41 -3.42
CA ALA A 204 -7.43 -8.40 -3.39
C ALA A 204 -7.57 -7.37 -2.26
N ARG A 205 -8.79 -6.93 -1.92
CA ARG A 205 -9.00 -5.99 -0.82
C ARG A 205 -8.55 -6.57 0.51
N TYR A 206 -8.95 -7.81 0.82
CA TYR A 206 -8.50 -8.50 2.03
C TYR A 206 -6.98 -8.68 2.07
N LEU A 207 -6.34 -8.89 0.92
CA LEU A 207 -4.87 -8.99 0.84
C LEU A 207 -4.20 -7.62 1.06
N LEU A 208 -4.81 -6.53 0.56
CA LEU A 208 -4.33 -5.17 0.80
C LEU A 208 -4.50 -4.75 2.26
N GLU A 209 -5.64 -5.04 2.88
CA GLU A 209 -5.85 -4.88 4.33
C GLU A 209 -4.78 -5.64 5.12
N SER A 210 -4.57 -6.92 4.78
CA SER A 210 -3.54 -7.77 5.42
C SER A 210 -2.14 -7.18 5.25
N ALA A 211 -1.84 -6.62 4.07
CA ALA A 211 -0.55 -5.98 3.80
C ALA A 211 -0.35 -4.73 4.67
N CYS A 212 -1.37 -3.89 4.84
CA CYS A 212 -1.30 -2.70 5.70
C CYS A 212 -1.01 -3.11 7.16
N HIS A 213 -1.73 -4.09 7.68
CA HIS A 213 -1.48 -4.64 9.02
C HIS A 213 -0.07 -5.24 9.14
N TRP A 214 0.38 -5.99 8.14
CA TRP A 214 1.71 -6.61 8.16
C TRP A 214 2.86 -5.60 8.12
N ILE A 215 2.76 -4.57 7.29
CA ILE A 215 3.74 -3.48 7.20
C ILE A 215 3.96 -2.87 8.58
N ARG A 216 2.85 -2.64 9.31
CA ARG A 216 2.91 -2.14 10.68
C ARG A 216 3.47 -3.14 11.68
N GLN A 217 3.05 -4.38 11.58
CA GLN A 217 3.58 -5.46 12.42
C GLN A 217 5.09 -5.66 12.22
N ALA A 218 5.62 -5.36 11.04
CA ALA A 218 7.06 -5.31 10.74
C ALA A 218 7.76 -4.04 11.27
N GLY A 219 7.04 -3.18 12.01
CA GLY A 219 7.58 -2.00 12.67
C GLY A 219 7.69 -0.76 11.78
N CYS A 220 7.05 -0.72 10.61
CA CYS A 220 6.86 0.53 9.86
C CYS A 220 5.65 1.29 10.46
N PRO A 221 5.64 2.63 10.44
CA PRO A 221 4.48 3.40 10.91
C PRO A 221 3.25 3.21 10.01
N GLY A 222 3.45 2.89 8.74
CA GLY A 222 2.36 2.64 7.79
C GLY A 222 2.82 2.76 6.33
N MET A 223 1.87 2.99 5.43
CA MET A 223 2.08 3.14 3.99
C MET A 223 1.39 4.39 3.46
N ILE A 224 2.08 5.09 2.55
CA ILE A 224 1.51 6.10 1.67
C ILE A 224 1.34 5.46 0.29
N LEU A 225 0.09 5.33 -0.15
CA LEU A 225 -0.25 4.86 -1.49
C LEU A 225 -0.70 6.06 -2.32
N LEU A 226 0.06 6.41 -3.36
CA LEU A 226 -0.31 7.45 -4.31
C LEU A 226 -0.80 6.81 -5.61
N LEU A 227 -2.05 7.06 -6.00
CA LEU A 227 -2.57 6.70 -7.32
C LEU A 227 -2.71 7.94 -8.19
N ASP A 228 -1.99 7.95 -9.31
CA ASP A 228 -2.22 8.90 -10.39
C ASP A 228 -3.41 8.46 -11.25
N ASN A 229 -4.51 9.19 -11.10
CA ASN A 229 -5.81 8.92 -11.71
C ASN A 229 -6.09 9.78 -12.95
N ALA A 230 -5.18 10.67 -13.36
CA ALA A 230 -5.42 11.56 -14.51
C ALA A 230 -5.76 10.79 -15.79
N ARG A 231 -5.21 9.59 -16.00
CA ARG A 231 -5.56 8.79 -17.18
C ARG A 231 -7.04 8.41 -17.26
N VAL A 232 -7.70 8.22 -16.12
CA VAL A 232 -9.09 7.74 -16.06
C VAL A 232 -10.08 8.81 -16.49
N THR A 233 -9.72 10.09 -16.36
CA THR A 233 -10.56 11.25 -16.70
C THR A 233 -10.58 11.54 -18.20
N VAL A 234 -9.73 10.87 -18.98
CA VAL A 234 -9.61 11.05 -20.43
C VAL A 234 -10.86 10.49 -21.16
N GLY A 235 -11.71 11.39 -21.65
CA GLY A 235 -13.00 11.03 -22.27
C GLY A 235 -12.93 10.42 -23.67
N ARG A 236 -11.81 10.56 -24.38
CA ARG A 236 -11.60 10.03 -25.74
C ARG A 236 -10.21 9.38 -25.83
N ASN A 237 -10.11 8.25 -26.53
CA ASN A 237 -8.84 7.54 -26.65
C ASN A 237 -7.79 8.41 -27.38
N PRO A 238 -6.69 8.80 -26.71
CA PRO A 238 -5.66 9.67 -27.29
C PRO A 238 -4.73 8.96 -28.28
N ARG A 239 -4.81 7.62 -28.41
CA ARG A 239 -4.00 6.79 -29.32
C ARG A 239 -2.48 6.89 -29.11
N ASP A 240 -2.06 7.13 -27.88
CA ASP A 240 -0.67 7.23 -27.43
C ASP A 240 -0.07 5.89 -26.94
N GLY A 241 -0.81 4.78 -27.09
CA GLY A 241 -0.39 3.46 -26.62
C GLY A 241 -0.55 3.23 -25.12
N LEU A 242 -0.87 4.25 -24.33
CA LEU A 242 -1.18 4.13 -22.91
C LEU A 242 -2.62 3.63 -22.69
N ARG A 243 -2.91 3.16 -21.48
CA ARG A 243 -4.21 2.52 -21.18
C ARG A 243 -5.38 3.45 -21.35
N TYR A 244 -6.34 3.13 -22.21
CA TYR A 244 -7.59 3.88 -22.32
C TYR A 244 -8.71 3.25 -21.47
N TYR A 245 -9.46 4.08 -20.74
CA TYR A 245 -10.59 3.65 -19.90
C TYR A 245 -11.92 3.91 -20.61
N THR A 246 -12.67 2.85 -20.90
CA THR A 246 -14.06 2.97 -21.36
C THR A 246 -14.95 3.52 -20.25
N LYS A 247 -16.16 3.99 -20.58
CA LYS A 247 -17.06 4.57 -19.57
C LYS A 247 -17.40 3.57 -18.46
N ALA A 248 -17.59 2.30 -18.82
CA ALA A 248 -17.78 1.23 -17.86
C ALA A 248 -16.55 1.09 -16.93
N MET A 249 -15.33 1.05 -17.48
CA MET A 249 -14.11 0.95 -16.66
C MET A 249 -13.90 2.17 -15.76
N THR A 250 -14.29 3.37 -16.18
CA THR A 250 -14.26 4.55 -15.30
C THR A 250 -15.25 4.40 -14.14
N LEU A 251 -16.47 3.92 -14.40
CA LEU A 251 -17.47 3.67 -13.35
C LEU A 251 -16.98 2.59 -12.37
N ASP A 252 -16.41 1.50 -12.89
CA ASP A 252 -15.79 0.46 -12.07
C ASP A 252 -14.66 1.04 -11.21
N HIS A 253 -13.81 1.90 -11.78
CA HIS A 253 -12.76 2.57 -11.03
C HIS A 253 -13.31 3.46 -9.90
N TYR A 254 -14.35 4.23 -10.17
CA TYR A 254 -14.97 5.09 -9.16
C TYR A 254 -15.70 4.31 -8.09
N GLU A 255 -16.23 3.13 -8.42
CA GLU A 255 -16.73 2.20 -7.41
C GLU A 255 -15.59 1.68 -6.52
N VAL A 256 -14.46 1.28 -7.11
CA VAL A 256 -13.28 0.86 -6.33
C VAL A 256 -12.81 1.97 -5.38
N LEU A 257 -12.73 3.21 -5.85
CA LEU A 257 -12.36 4.35 -4.99
C LEU A 257 -13.39 4.60 -3.89
N ARG A 258 -14.69 4.52 -4.19
CA ARG A 258 -15.76 4.66 -3.20
C ARG A 258 -15.65 3.60 -2.11
N GLU A 259 -15.42 2.35 -2.51
CA GLU A 259 -15.23 1.23 -1.60
C GLU A 259 -14.01 1.43 -0.68
N PHE A 260 -12.90 1.99 -1.19
CA PHE A 260 -11.75 2.33 -0.35
C PHE A 260 -12.04 3.41 0.68
N ILE A 261 -12.91 4.36 0.36
CA ILE A 261 -13.35 5.38 1.33
C ILE A 261 -14.25 4.74 2.39
N ASP A 262 -15.20 3.91 1.98
CA ASP A 262 -16.17 3.30 2.89
C ASP A 262 -15.53 2.25 3.82
N ASP A 263 -14.50 1.53 3.35
CA ASP A 263 -13.75 0.53 4.12
C ASP A 263 -12.42 1.10 4.70
N ALA A 264 -12.29 2.43 4.81
CA ALA A 264 -11.03 3.05 5.24
C ALA A 264 -10.58 2.56 6.64
N ASP A 265 -11.52 2.34 7.55
CA ASP A 265 -11.26 1.82 8.90
C ASP A 265 -10.55 0.46 8.93
N ARG A 266 -10.65 -0.32 7.84
CA ARG A 266 -9.99 -1.63 7.68
C ARG A 266 -8.57 -1.54 7.09
N LEU A 267 -8.17 -0.37 6.59
CA LEU A 267 -6.88 -0.13 5.93
C LEU A 267 -5.85 0.43 6.91
N SER A 268 -5.65 -0.23 8.05
CA SER A 268 -4.90 0.33 9.17
C SER A 268 -3.50 0.83 8.78
N GLY A 269 -3.22 2.11 9.06
CA GLY A 269 -1.96 2.77 8.71
C GLY A 269 -1.79 3.07 7.22
N LEU A 270 -2.87 3.32 6.50
CA LEU A 270 -2.83 3.71 5.09
C LEU A 270 -3.22 5.18 4.89
N LEU A 271 -2.30 5.97 4.33
CA LEU A 271 -2.66 7.21 3.65
C LEU A 271 -2.77 6.94 2.15
N PHE A 272 -4.00 6.87 1.64
CA PHE A 272 -4.26 6.71 0.22
C PHE A 272 -4.54 8.08 -0.43
N VAL A 273 -3.59 8.59 -1.20
CA VAL A 273 -3.77 9.81 -2.00
C VAL A 273 -4.10 9.44 -3.45
N VAL A 274 -5.21 9.94 -3.96
CA VAL A 274 -5.58 9.89 -5.38
C VAL A 274 -5.29 11.27 -5.97
N THR A 275 -4.31 11.36 -6.86
CA THR A 275 -4.02 12.59 -7.58
C THR A 275 -4.61 12.56 -8.99
N THR A 276 -5.13 13.68 -9.48
CA THR A 276 -5.84 13.73 -10.76
C THR A 276 -5.82 15.12 -11.36
N ASP A 277 -6.22 15.24 -12.62
CA ASP A 277 -6.29 16.51 -13.33
C ASP A 277 -7.62 17.25 -13.10
N TYR A 278 -7.69 18.49 -13.56
CA TYR A 278 -8.92 19.29 -13.49
C TYR A 278 -10.07 18.70 -14.31
N GLY A 279 -9.81 17.78 -15.25
CA GLY A 279 -10.83 17.02 -15.97
C GLY A 279 -11.68 16.14 -15.05
N PHE A 280 -11.13 15.73 -13.91
CA PHE A 280 -11.90 15.04 -12.86
C PHE A 280 -13.07 15.89 -12.33
N LEU A 281 -12.91 17.22 -12.28
CA LEU A 281 -13.91 18.14 -11.77
C LEU A 281 -14.90 18.63 -12.82
N ASP A 282 -14.70 18.27 -14.09
CA ASP A 282 -15.56 18.74 -15.19
C ASP A 282 -16.99 18.21 -15.02
N GLU A 283 -17.93 19.13 -14.78
CA GLU A 283 -19.37 18.85 -14.68
C GLU A 283 -20.11 19.12 -16.00
N SER A 284 -19.43 19.70 -17.00
CA SER A 284 -20.07 20.38 -18.13
C SER A 284 -20.23 19.50 -19.39
N SER A 285 -19.38 18.49 -19.57
CA SER A 285 -19.36 17.70 -20.80
C SER A 285 -20.14 16.38 -20.70
N ARG A 286 -20.98 16.07 -21.71
CA ARG A 286 -21.63 14.75 -21.87
C ARG A 286 -20.63 13.59 -22.06
N SER A 287 -19.42 13.88 -22.53
CA SER A 287 -18.32 12.91 -22.64
C SER A 287 -17.31 13.03 -21.50
N SER A 288 -17.57 13.88 -20.49
CA SER A 288 -16.71 13.97 -19.31
C SER A 288 -16.60 12.60 -18.65
N ARG A 289 -15.41 12.33 -18.13
CA ARG A 289 -15.17 11.25 -17.18
C ARG A 289 -14.85 11.87 -15.84
N GLY A 290 -15.56 12.94 -15.49
CA GLY A 290 -15.42 13.59 -14.20
C GLY A 290 -16.16 12.84 -13.10
N TRP A 291 -15.93 13.23 -11.86
CA TRP A 291 -16.54 12.67 -10.66
C TRP A 291 -18.08 12.64 -10.66
N THR A 292 -18.73 13.52 -11.43
CA THR A 292 -20.20 13.63 -11.48
C THR A 292 -20.87 12.44 -12.13
N ILE A 293 -20.15 11.67 -12.95
CA ILE A 293 -20.71 10.49 -13.61
C ILE A 293 -20.99 9.34 -12.64
N TYR A 294 -20.43 9.40 -11.42
CA TYR A 294 -20.64 8.42 -10.37
C TYR A 294 -21.03 9.10 -9.05
N SER A 295 -22.33 9.21 -8.83
CA SER A 295 -22.91 9.93 -7.69
C SER A 295 -22.46 9.36 -6.34
N ALA A 296 -22.29 8.04 -6.23
CA ALA A 296 -21.91 7.41 -4.98
C ALA A 296 -20.49 7.79 -4.51
N LEU A 297 -19.53 7.93 -5.44
CA LEU A 297 -18.21 8.48 -5.09
C LEU A 297 -18.32 9.97 -4.78
N ARG A 298 -19.02 10.74 -5.63
CA ARG A 298 -19.19 12.19 -5.48
C ARG A 298 -19.66 12.57 -4.07
N THR A 299 -20.61 11.85 -3.49
CA THR A 299 -21.12 12.15 -2.14
C THR A 299 -20.12 11.93 -1.01
N ARG A 300 -19.07 11.11 -1.18
CA ARG A 300 -18.00 10.95 -0.18
C ARG A 300 -16.90 12.00 -0.28
N ILE A 301 -16.70 12.55 -1.47
CA ILE A 301 -15.54 13.43 -1.76
C ILE A 301 -15.92 14.89 -1.90
N MET A 302 -17.19 15.23 -2.10
CA MET A 302 -17.64 16.61 -2.04
C MET A 302 -17.43 17.17 -0.63
N ASP A 303 -16.96 18.42 -0.57
CA ASP A 303 -16.84 19.15 0.68
C ASP A 303 -18.22 19.29 1.35
N ASP A 304 -18.40 18.62 2.50
CA ASP A 304 -19.58 18.77 3.37
C ASP A 304 -19.64 20.17 4.01
N VAL A 305 -18.47 20.80 4.20
CA VAL A 305 -18.32 22.17 4.73
C VAL A 305 -17.69 23.05 3.66
N ARG A 306 -18.48 23.96 3.09
CA ARG A 306 -18.04 24.92 2.07
C ARG A 306 -17.99 26.32 2.66
N ASP A 307 -16.80 26.81 2.96
CA ASP A 307 -16.57 28.24 3.12
C ASP A 307 -16.34 28.87 1.73
N ARG A 308 -16.85 30.08 1.51
CA ARG A 308 -16.70 30.79 0.23
C ARG A 308 -15.28 31.32 0.04
N ASN A 309 -14.54 31.56 1.12
CA ASN A 309 -13.26 32.27 1.12
C ASN A 309 -12.08 31.43 1.62
N VAL A 310 -12.32 30.27 2.25
CA VAL A 310 -11.28 29.43 2.86
C VAL A 310 -11.34 28.00 2.31
N VAL A 311 -10.18 27.45 1.91
CA VAL A 311 -10.06 26.02 1.57
C VAL A 311 -10.05 25.23 2.88
N ASN A 312 -10.82 24.16 2.99
CA ASN A 312 -10.65 23.20 4.06
C ASN A 312 -9.51 22.23 3.71
N PRO A 313 -8.31 22.35 4.29
CA PRO A 313 -7.17 21.52 3.90
C PRO A 313 -7.30 20.06 4.35
N VAL A 314 -8.18 19.78 5.32
CA VAL A 314 -8.49 18.42 5.79
C VAL A 314 -9.66 17.78 5.05
N SER A 315 -10.22 18.43 4.03
CA SER A 315 -11.30 17.84 3.24
C SER A 315 -10.83 16.58 2.49
N SER A 316 -11.78 15.78 2.03
CA SER A 316 -11.49 14.61 1.20
C SER A 316 -10.95 15.01 -0.17
N LEU A 317 -11.27 16.20 -0.69
CA LEU A 317 -10.82 16.69 -1.99
C LEU A 317 -10.26 18.11 -1.88
N VAL A 318 -8.99 18.27 -2.24
CA VAL A 318 -8.32 19.57 -2.33
C VAL A 318 -7.90 19.87 -3.76
N ARG A 319 -7.83 21.16 -4.08
CA ARG A 319 -7.34 21.67 -5.37
C ARG A 319 -6.01 22.36 -5.11
N ILE A 320 -4.95 21.87 -5.71
CA ILE A 320 -3.59 22.36 -5.52
C ILE A 320 -3.31 23.42 -6.59
N SER A 321 -2.75 24.55 -6.16
CA SER A 321 -2.41 25.70 -7.01
C SER A 321 -1.23 25.47 -7.91
#